data_AF-X0SL35-F1
#
_entry.id   AF-X0SL35-F1
#
_cell.length_a   1.000
_cell.length_b   1.000
_cell.length_c   1.000
_cell.angle_alpha   90.00
_cell.angle_beta   90.00
_cell.angle_gamma   90.00
#
_symmetry.space_group_name_H-M   'P 1'
#
loop_
_entity.id
_entity.type
_entity.pdbx_description
1 polymer ?
#
loop_
_entity_poly.entity_id
_entity_poly.type
_entity_poly.pdbx_seq_one_letter_code
_entity_poly.pdbx_strand_id
1 'polypeptide(L)'
;MLDILIKNGKIYNGLGRLPYKKNIGIKGDRIETITSDEPPASKLIDAIDLAISPGFIDIHSHTDFSIKDNPEAESKVMQGITTEVVGMCGFSAAPTNGNYFNDLMDYFNNTITLSKEEKLQWHWKNLYEFYEEIEKKGISVNLAPLLGYGTLRVAYSGFSKTPNTLLPEQQKKILYQIEKEMEAGIWGVSTALEYPPCSYCD
;
A
#
# COMPACT_ATOMS: atom_id res chain seq x y z
N MET A 1 -3.64 -27.80 19.32
CA MET A 1 -3.67 -28.12 17.88
C MET A 1 -3.38 -26.84 17.13
N LEU A 2 -2.51 -26.90 16.12
CA LEU A 2 -2.18 -25.77 15.25
C LEU A 2 -3.10 -25.74 14.03
N ASP A 3 -3.14 -24.60 13.32
CA ASP A 3 -3.88 -24.50 12.07
C ASP A 3 -3.04 -24.99 10.90
N ILE A 4 -1.76 -24.56 10.84
CA ILE A 4 -0.81 -24.95 9.80
C ILE A 4 0.52 -25.35 10.46
N LEU A 5 1.13 -26.43 9.99
CA LEU A 5 2.53 -26.77 10.25
C LEU A 5 3.29 -26.84 8.93
N ILE A 6 4.33 -26.01 8.78
CA ILE A 6 5.27 -26.05 7.66
C ILE A 6 6.53 -26.78 8.11
N LYS A 7 6.94 -27.84 7.40
CA LYS A 7 8.06 -28.70 7.80
C LYS A 7 9.10 -28.93 6.71
N ASN A 8 10.25 -29.49 7.08
CA ASN A 8 11.36 -29.92 6.22
C ASN A 8 12.09 -28.82 5.40
N GLY A 9 11.59 -27.58 5.39
CA GLY A 9 12.23 -26.46 4.71
C GLY A 9 13.44 -25.87 5.45
N LYS A 10 14.19 -25.04 4.72
CA LYS A 10 15.27 -24.22 5.27
C LYS A 10 14.73 -22.83 5.62
N ILE A 11 14.77 -22.46 6.90
CA ILE A 11 14.26 -21.17 7.37
C ILE A 11 15.31 -20.08 7.15
N TYR A 12 14.93 -19.04 6.40
CA TYR A 12 15.63 -17.77 6.27
C TYR A 12 14.85 -16.70 7.03
N ASN A 13 15.27 -16.37 8.24
CA ASN A 13 14.48 -15.54 9.17
C ASN A 13 14.55 -14.02 8.90
N GLY A 14 15.14 -13.58 7.79
CA GLY A 14 15.28 -12.17 7.44
C GLY A 14 16.38 -11.40 8.19
N LEU A 15 17.08 -12.01 9.15
CA LEU A 15 18.13 -11.35 9.94
C LEU A 15 19.54 -11.45 9.33
N GLY A 16 19.66 -11.85 8.06
CA GLY A 16 20.95 -12.00 7.37
C GLY A 16 21.83 -13.15 7.88
N ARG A 17 21.27 -14.09 8.66
CA ARG A 17 22.00 -15.26 9.20
C ARG A 17 21.92 -16.45 8.24
N LEU A 18 22.82 -17.43 8.42
CA LEU A 18 22.75 -18.71 7.73
C LEU A 18 21.40 -19.41 8.00
N PRO A 19 20.81 -20.09 7.00
CA PRO A 19 19.54 -20.77 7.17
C PRO A 19 19.67 -21.99 8.10
N TYR A 20 18.58 -22.33 8.77
CA TYR A 20 18.52 -23.49 9.66
C TYR A 20 17.24 -24.31 9.44
N LYS A 21 17.26 -25.59 9.82
CA LYS A 21 16.13 -26.51 9.70
C LYS A 21 15.34 -26.57 11.00
N LYS A 22 14.08 -26.13 10.95
CA LYS A 22 13.04 -26.29 11.98
C LYS A 22 11.68 -26.25 11.28
N ASN A 23 10.64 -26.62 12.02
CA ASN A 23 9.24 -26.51 11.60
C ASN A 23 8.64 -25.19 12.11
N ILE A 24 7.71 -24.62 11.34
CA ILE A 24 6.94 -23.42 11.71
C ILE A 24 5.49 -23.81 11.94
N GLY A 25 5.02 -23.58 13.16
CA GLY A 25 3.62 -23.76 13.54
C GLY A 25 2.87 -22.43 13.55
N ILE A 26 1.74 -22.38 12.87
CA ILE A 26 0.88 -21.19 12.74
C ILE A 26 -0.46 -21.47 13.43
N LYS A 27 -0.95 -20.47 14.17
CA LYS A 27 -2.27 -20.47 14.78
C LYS A 27 -2.90 -19.09 14.62
N GLY A 28 -4.07 -19.02 14.00
CA GLY A 28 -4.70 -17.77 13.59
C GLY A 28 -3.78 -16.94 12.69
N ASP A 29 -3.51 -15.71 13.11
CA ASP A 29 -2.70 -14.70 12.43
C ASP A 29 -1.22 -14.71 12.83
N ARG A 30 -0.78 -15.70 13.62
CA ARG A 30 0.56 -15.70 14.25
C ARG A 30 1.35 -16.97 14.01
N ILE A 31 2.66 -16.79 13.95
CA ILE A 31 3.62 -17.87 14.17
C ILE A 31 3.59 -18.20 15.66
N GLU A 32 2.98 -19.33 16.01
CA GLU A 32 2.83 -19.81 17.38
C GLU A 32 4.13 -20.45 17.90
N THR A 33 4.84 -21.19 17.04
CA THR A 33 6.04 -21.91 17.45
C THR A 33 7.03 -22.14 16.30
N ILE A 34 8.32 -22.19 16.64
CA ILE A 34 9.40 -22.61 15.76
C ILE A 34 10.16 -23.74 16.48
N THR A 35 9.89 -24.99 16.09
CA THR A 35 10.31 -26.18 16.85
C THR A 35 10.95 -27.23 15.95
N SER A 36 11.70 -28.17 16.54
CA SER A 36 12.17 -29.36 15.84
C SER A 36 11.11 -30.48 15.81
N ASP A 37 10.09 -30.39 16.66
CA ASP A 37 9.02 -31.39 16.77
C ASP A 37 7.96 -31.22 15.66
N GLU A 38 7.10 -32.23 15.50
CA GLU A 38 5.93 -32.18 14.59
C GLU A 38 4.62 -32.15 15.40
N PRO A 39 4.26 -31.01 16.04
CA PRO A 39 3.00 -30.90 16.77
C PRO A 39 1.79 -31.07 15.82
N PRO A 40 0.67 -31.62 16.31
CA PRO A 40 -0.51 -31.85 15.48
C PRO A 40 -1.11 -30.54 14.94
N ALA A 41 -1.39 -30.51 13.63
CA ALA A 41 -1.96 -29.37 12.93
C ALA A 41 -3.07 -29.80 11.95
N SER A 42 -4.01 -28.90 11.70
CA SER A 42 -5.12 -29.13 10.74
C SER A 42 -4.63 -29.24 9.29
N LYS A 43 -3.58 -28.49 8.93
CA LYS A 43 -2.95 -28.51 7.61
C LYS A 43 -1.43 -28.72 7.75
N LEU A 44 -0.90 -29.62 6.93
CA LEU A 44 0.54 -29.87 6.83
C LEU A 44 1.06 -29.37 5.47
N ILE A 45 2.18 -28.66 5.48
CA ILE A 45 2.90 -28.22 4.29
C ILE A 45 4.32 -28.80 4.36
N ASP A 46 4.67 -29.64 3.38
CA ASP A 46 6.01 -30.18 3.25
C ASP A 46 6.84 -29.27 2.33
N ALA A 47 7.82 -28.58 2.90
CA ALA A 47 8.69 -27.63 2.20
C ALA A 47 10.08 -28.23 1.95
N ILE A 48 10.16 -29.55 1.75
CA ILE A 48 11.42 -30.22 1.40
C ILE A 48 12.11 -29.54 0.22
N ASP A 49 13.42 -29.30 0.39
CA ASP A 49 14.27 -28.59 -0.57
C ASP A 49 13.83 -27.16 -0.94
N LEU A 50 12.84 -26.61 -0.23
CA LEU A 50 12.38 -25.23 -0.37
C LEU A 50 12.93 -24.33 0.75
N ALA A 51 12.90 -23.03 0.47
CA ALA A 51 13.15 -21.98 1.44
C ALA A 51 11.82 -21.58 2.12
N ILE A 52 11.89 -21.31 3.42
CA ILE A 52 10.81 -20.68 4.18
C ILE A 52 11.33 -19.32 4.61
N SER A 53 10.66 -18.24 4.23
CA SER A 53 11.01 -16.87 4.59
C SER A 53 9.81 -16.13 5.17
N PRO A 54 10.01 -14.97 5.82
CA PRO A 54 8.99 -13.96 5.90
C PRO A 54 8.44 -13.63 4.50
N GLY A 55 7.17 -13.24 4.44
CA GLY A 55 6.60 -12.68 3.22
C GLY A 55 7.36 -11.41 2.82
N PHE A 56 7.47 -11.16 1.52
CA PHE A 56 8.21 -10.01 1.02
C PHE A 56 7.44 -8.71 1.23
N ILE A 57 8.19 -7.66 1.52
CA ILE A 57 7.67 -6.30 1.66
C ILE A 57 8.09 -5.52 0.42
N ASP A 58 7.12 -5.19 -0.43
CA ASP A 58 7.32 -4.31 -1.56
C ASP A 58 7.24 -2.85 -1.08
N ILE A 59 8.39 -2.19 -1.02
CA ILE A 59 8.50 -0.83 -0.49
C ILE A 59 8.11 0.25 -1.53
N HIS A 60 7.75 -0.14 -2.76
CA HIS A 60 7.42 0.81 -3.81
C HIS A 60 6.32 0.26 -4.72
N SER A 61 5.07 0.56 -4.37
CA SER A 61 3.91 0.08 -5.13
C SER A 61 2.88 1.16 -5.43
N HIS A 62 2.07 0.89 -6.46
CA HIS A 62 0.94 1.69 -6.93
C HIS A 62 -0.37 0.89 -6.93
N THR A 63 -0.41 -0.22 -6.17
CA THR A 63 -1.59 -1.09 -6.02
C THR A 63 -2.78 -0.35 -5.42
N ASP A 64 -2.59 0.81 -4.77
CA ASP A 64 -3.67 1.64 -4.23
C ASP A 64 -4.72 2.02 -5.28
N PHE A 65 -4.35 2.13 -6.55
CA PHE A 65 -5.33 2.43 -7.61
C PHE A 65 -6.08 1.20 -8.14
N SER A 66 -5.56 -0.02 -7.98
CA SER A 66 -6.16 -1.23 -8.55
C SER A 66 -6.75 -2.19 -7.51
N ILE A 67 -6.34 -2.10 -6.25
CA ILE A 67 -6.69 -3.09 -5.21
C ILE A 67 -8.19 -3.16 -4.93
N LYS A 68 -8.90 -2.05 -5.13
CA LYS A 68 -10.35 -1.98 -4.94
C LYS A 68 -11.11 -2.91 -5.90
N ASP A 69 -10.59 -3.08 -7.12
CA ASP A 69 -11.22 -3.84 -8.20
C ASP A 69 -10.50 -5.18 -8.46
N ASN A 70 -9.28 -5.33 -7.93
CA ASN A 70 -8.52 -6.59 -7.90
C ASN A 70 -8.01 -6.92 -6.48
N PRO A 71 -8.89 -7.31 -5.55
CA PRO A 71 -8.55 -7.54 -4.14
C PRO A 71 -7.65 -8.77 -3.90
N GLU A 72 -7.56 -9.67 -4.88
CA GLU A 72 -6.70 -10.86 -4.82
C GLU A 72 -5.22 -10.51 -5.02
N ALA A 73 -4.93 -9.37 -5.68
CA ALA A 73 -3.57 -8.89 -5.94
C ALA A 73 -2.64 -10.00 -6.45
N GLU A 74 -3.14 -10.87 -7.34
CA GLU A 74 -2.45 -12.10 -7.75
C GLU A 74 -1.02 -11.84 -8.25
N SER A 75 -0.81 -10.73 -8.98
CA SER A 75 0.50 -10.32 -9.48
C SER A 75 1.53 -10.13 -8.36
N LYS A 76 1.09 -9.74 -7.16
CA LYS A 76 1.92 -9.53 -5.97
C LYS A 76 2.05 -10.83 -5.17
N VAL A 77 0.94 -11.49 -4.89
CA VAL A 77 0.92 -12.74 -4.10
C VAL A 77 1.75 -13.84 -4.77
N MET A 78 1.69 -13.97 -6.10
CA MET A 78 2.46 -14.96 -6.86
C MET A 78 3.98 -14.70 -6.84
N GLN A 79 4.42 -13.50 -6.44
CA GLN A 79 5.83 -13.16 -6.23
C GLN A 79 6.27 -13.40 -4.77
N GLY A 80 5.35 -13.76 -3.87
CA GLY A 80 5.61 -13.90 -2.43
C GLY A 80 5.50 -12.59 -1.65
N ILE A 81 4.94 -11.53 -2.24
CA ILE A 81 4.68 -10.26 -1.57
C ILE A 81 3.47 -10.42 -0.65
N THR A 82 3.64 -10.01 0.61
CA THR A 82 2.55 -10.02 1.61
C THR A 82 2.23 -8.62 2.12
N THR A 83 3.10 -7.64 1.89
CA THR A 83 2.92 -6.26 2.34
C THR A 83 3.43 -5.30 1.30
N GLU A 84 2.69 -4.22 1.06
CA GLU A 84 3.05 -3.18 0.10
C GLU A 84 3.02 -1.79 0.75
N VAL A 85 4.03 -0.97 0.44
CA VAL A 85 4.01 0.46 0.70
C VAL A 85 3.44 1.15 -0.55
N VAL A 86 2.30 1.82 -0.40
CA VAL A 86 1.50 2.40 -1.50
C VAL A 86 1.35 3.91 -1.37
N GLY A 87 0.75 4.57 -2.36
CA GLY A 87 0.70 6.04 -2.40
C GLY A 87 2.06 6.66 -2.72
N MET A 88 2.84 5.98 -3.55
CA MET A 88 4.21 6.36 -3.92
C MET A 88 4.22 7.47 -5.00
N CYS A 89 5.41 7.99 -5.28
CA CYS A 89 5.64 8.98 -6.34
C CYS A 89 4.77 10.24 -6.21
N GLY A 90 4.42 10.65 -4.98
CA GLY A 90 3.66 11.87 -4.74
C GLY A 90 2.18 11.77 -5.08
N PHE A 91 1.65 10.61 -5.44
CA PHE A 91 0.23 10.45 -5.75
C PHE A 91 -0.39 9.31 -4.96
N SER A 92 -1.61 9.54 -4.50
CA SER A 92 -2.42 8.61 -3.72
C SER A 92 -3.88 8.68 -4.14
N ALA A 93 -4.65 7.66 -3.78
CA ALA A 93 -6.08 7.52 -4.07
C ALA A 93 -6.99 8.67 -3.61
N ALA A 94 -6.56 9.47 -2.64
CA ALA A 94 -7.30 10.61 -2.08
C ALA A 94 -6.32 11.72 -1.63
N PRO A 95 -6.78 12.98 -1.44
CA PRO A 95 -8.14 13.49 -1.70
C PRO A 95 -8.41 13.82 -3.18
N THR A 96 -9.63 13.53 -3.65
CA THR A 96 -10.08 13.79 -5.04
C THR A 96 -11.41 14.55 -5.12
N ASN A 97 -12.08 14.83 -4.01
CA ASN A 97 -13.43 15.43 -3.99
C ASN A 97 -13.47 16.98 -4.10
N GLY A 98 -12.43 17.60 -4.67
CA GLY A 98 -12.27 19.06 -4.74
C GLY A 98 -12.63 19.68 -6.09
N ASN A 99 -12.50 21.01 -6.18
CA ASN A 99 -12.76 21.78 -7.40
C ASN A 99 -11.86 21.40 -8.60
N TYR A 100 -10.75 20.71 -8.33
CA TYR A 100 -9.76 20.28 -9.32
C TYR A 100 -9.82 18.77 -9.59
N PHE A 101 -10.98 18.14 -9.37
CA PHE A 101 -11.19 16.72 -9.65
C PHE A 101 -10.81 16.34 -11.09
N ASN A 102 -11.26 17.13 -12.07
CA ASN A 102 -10.95 16.85 -13.48
C ASN A 102 -9.45 16.93 -13.76
N ASP A 103 -8.73 17.91 -13.21
CA ASP A 103 -7.27 18.02 -13.36
C ASP A 103 -6.55 16.77 -12.83
N LEU A 104 -7.00 16.26 -11.68
CA LEU A 104 -6.43 15.06 -11.08
C LEU A 104 -6.78 13.80 -11.89
N MET A 105 -8.01 13.68 -12.37
CA MET A 105 -8.43 12.55 -13.21
C MET A 105 -7.72 12.57 -14.58
N ASP A 106 -7.45 13.74 -15.15
CA ASP A 106 -6.67 13.90 -16.37
C ASP A 106 -5.20 13.54 -16.16
N TYR A 107 -4.63 13.86 -15.00
CA TYR A 107 -3.30 13.39 -14.63
C TYR A 107 -3.28 11.85 -14.53
N PHE A 108 -4.27 11.28 -13.86
CA PHE A 108 -4.46 9.84 -13.73
C PHE A 108 -4.74 9.13 -15.05
N ASN A 109 -5.32 9.81 -16.05
CA ASN A 109 -5.62 9.21 -17.34
C ASN A 109 -4.41 8.58 -18.05
N ASN A 110 -3.21 9.10 -17.81
CA ASN A 110 -1.98 8.61 -18.43
C ASN A 110 -1.06 7.83 -17.48
N THR A 111 -1.39 7.77 -16.20
CA THR A 111 -0.48 7.25 -15.15
C THR A 111 -1.05 6.07 -14.38
N ILE A 112 -2.38 5.88 -14.39
CA ILE A 112 -3.03 4.76 -13.71
C ILE A 112 -4.00 4.01 -14.64
N THR A 113 -4.04 2.70 -14.49
CA THR A 113 -4.91 1.79 -15.25
C THR A 113 -6.30 1.70 -14.59
N LEU A 114 -7.00 2.83 -14.50
CA LEU A 114 -8.44 2.86 -14.20
C LEU A 114 -9.23 3.08 -15.50
N SER A 115 -10.36 2.40 -15.63
CA SER A 115 -11.34 2.65 -16.68
C SER A 115 -11.90 4.07 -16.57
N LYS A 116 -12.55 4.54 -17.64
CA LYS A 116 -13.14 5.88 -17.66
C LYS A 116 -14.28 6.00 -16.65
N GLU A 117 -15.09 4.96 -16.53
CA GLU A 117 -16.20 4.89 -15.58
C GLU A 117 -15.70 4.90 -14.13
N GLU A 118 -14.67 4.12 -13.80
CA GLU A 118 -14.06 4.10 -12.45
C GLU A 118 -13.53 5.48 -12.06
N LYS A 119 -12.84 6.16 -12.97
CA LYS A 119 -12.35 7.53 -12.75
C LYS A 119 -13.49 8.50 -12.46
N LEU A 120 -14.60 8.43 -13.20
CA LEU A 120 -15.77 9.29 -12.98
C LEU A 120 -16.46 9.06 -11.62
N GLN A 121 -16.21 7.92 -10.97
CA GLN A 121 -16.77 7.60 -9.66
C GLN A 121 -15.73 7.72 -8.53
N TRP A 122 -14.49 8.11 -8.84
CA TRP A 122 -13.37 8.12 -7.89
C TRP A 122 -13.38 9.35 -6.98
N HIS A 123 -14.40 9.47 -6.13
CA HIS A 123 -14.62 10.62 -5.25
C HIS A 123 -14.31 10.27 -3.79
N TRP A 124 -13.06 10.51 -3.38
CA TRP A 124 -12.60 10.25 -2.02
C TRP A 124 -12.21 11.54 -1.32
N LYS A 125 -12.72 11.74 -0.10
CA LYS A 125 -12.43 12.93 0.70
C LYS A 125 -11.07 12.85 1.40
N ASN A 126 -10.69 11.66 1.81
CA ASN A 126 -9.47 11.37 2.55
C ASN A 126 -9.08 9.90 2.35
N LEU A 127 -7.85 9.54 2.69
CA LEU A 127 -7.37 8.17 2.54
C LEU A 127 -8.00 7.23 3.57
N TYR A 128 -8.40 7.73 4.75
CA TYR A 128 -9.11 6.92 5.73
C TYR A 128 -10.39 6.30 5.15
N GLU A 129 -11.27 7.11 4.56
CA GLU A 129 -12.51 6.63 3.92
C GLU A 129 -12.21 5.62 2.80
N PHE A 130 -11.16 5.87 2.02
CA PHE A 130 -10.74 4.98 0.94
C PHE A 130 -10.30 3.60 1.47
N TYR A 131 -9.40 3.58 2.46
CA TYR A 131 -8.90 2.33 3.02
C TYR A 131 -9.91 1.62 3.91
N GLU A 132 -10.87 2.33 4.51
CA GLU A 132 -12.00 1.71 5.23
C GLU A 132 -12.89 0.91 4.26
N GLU A 133 -13.10 1.38 3.01
CA GLU A 133 -13.81 0.59 1.98
C GLU A 133 -13.01 -0.66 1.59
N ILE A 134 -11.69 -0.52 1.41
CA ILE A 134 -10.80 -1.63 1.07
C ILE A 134 -10.80 -2.69 2.18
N GLU A 135 -10.68 -2.27 3.44
CA GLU A 135 -10.69 -3.16 4.59
C GLU A 135 -12.01 -3.95 4.69
N LYS A 136 -13.15 -3.29 4.46
CA LYS A 136 -14.48 -3.96 4.44
C LYS A 136 -14.60 -5.02 3.36
N LYS A 137 -13.94 -4.86 2.21
CA LYS A 137 -13.94 -5.84 1.12
C LYS A 137 -13.05 -7.05 1.43
N GLY A 138 -11.99 -6.84 2.20
CA GLY A 138 -10.94 -7.83 2.41
C GLY A 138 -10.02 -7.94 1.19
N ILE A 139 -8.72 -7.97 1.45
CA ILE A 139 -7.67 -8.03 0.41
C ILE A 139 -6.61 -9.06 0.80
N SER A 140 -5.86 -9.54 -0.20
CA SER A 140 -4.88 -10.62 0.00
C SER A 140 -3.50 -10.16 0.50
N VAL A 141 -3.26 -8.86 0.53
CA VAL A 141 -1.99 -8.23 0.95
C VAL A 141 -2.23 -7.20 2.04
N ASN A 142 -1.21 -6.93 2.85
CA ASN A 142 -1.22 -5.81 3.80
C ASN A 142 -0.82 -4.53 3.07
N LEU A 143 -1.42 -3.40 3.42
CA LEU A 143 -1.08 -2.09 2.86
C LEU A 143 -0.54 -1.16 3.94
N ALA A 144 0.57 -0.49 3.66
CA ALA A 144 1.14 0.61 4.42
C ALA A 144 1.05 1.89 3.58
N PRO A 145 -0.03 2.68 3.73
CA PRO A 145 -0.30 3.78 2.81
C PRO A 145 0.48 5.04 3.13
N LEU A 146 0.95 5.72 2.09
CA LEU A 146 1.46 7.09 2.14
C LEU A 146 0.46 8.06 1.50
N LEU A 147 0.49 9.30 1.96
CA LEU A 147 -0.24 10.41 1.36
C LEU A 147 0.60 11.08 0.28
N GLY A 148 0.05 11.15 -0.94
CA GLY A 148 0.70 11.79 -2.07
C GLY A 148 0.64 13.31 -1.98
N TYR A 149 1.79 13.97 -1.85
CA TYR A 149 1.85 15.43 -1.83
C TYR A 149 1.37 16.08 -3.15
N GLY A 150 1.61 15.43 -4.28
CA GLY A 150 1.08 15.83 -5.59
C GLY A 150 -0.44 15.78 -5.63
N THR A 151 -1.06 14.73 -5.08
CA THR A 151 -2.53 14.65 -4.94
C THR A 151 -3.06 15.83 -4.14
N LEU A 152 -2.45 16.15 -2.99
CA LEU A 152 -2.82 17.31 -2.17
C LEU A 152 -2.67 18.63 -2.94
N ARG A 153 -1.55 18.84 -3.64
CA ARG A 153 -1.32 20.06 -4.41
C ARG A 153 -2.39 20.25 -5.48
N VAL A 154 -2.70 19.21 -6.24
CA VAL A 154 -3.76 19.30 -7.25
C VAL A 154 -5.10 19.57 -6.58
N ALA A 155 -5.45 18.84 -5.52
CA ALA A 155 -6.73 19.00 -4.82
C ALA A 155 -6.99 20.42 -4.27
N TYR A 156 -5.95 21.15 -3.84
CA TYR A 156 -6.10 22.49 -3.24
C TYR A 156 -5.66 23.67 -4.11
N SER A 157 -4.79 23.43 -5.11
CA SER A 157 -4.20 24.48 -5.94
C SER A 157 -4.29 24.24 -7.45
N GLY A 158 -4.86 23.12 -7.88
CA GLY A 158 -4.95 22.73 -9.28
C GLY A 158 -3.63 22.18 -9.83
N PHE A 159 -3.69 21.68 -11.06
CA PHE A 159 -2.51 21.18 -11.73
C PHE A 159 -1.72 22.32 -12.42
N SER A 160 -0.41 22.40 -12.19
CA SER A 160 0.45 23.42 -12.79
C SER A 160 1.68 22.81 -13.48
N LYS A 161 2.06 23.38 -14.63
CA LYS A 161 3.31 23.10 -15.34
C LYS A 161 4.27 24.29 -15.35
N THR A 162 4.09 25.21 -14.41
CA THR A 162 4.94 26.40 -14.18
C THR A 162 5.11 26.60 -12.67
N PRO A 163 6.13 27.35 -12.22
CA PRO A 163 6.28 27.73 -10.82
C PRO A 163 4.95 28.19 -10.23
N ASN A 164 4.56 27.60 -9.10
CA ASN A 164 3.28 27.85 -8.47
C ASN A 164 3.44 27.92 -6.95
N THR A 165 3.59 29.12 -6.42
CA THR A 165 3.64 29.35 -4.98
C THR A 165 2.28 29.11 -4.35
N LEU A 166 2.22 28.27 -3.32
CA LEU A 166 0.99 28.07 -2.57
C LEU A 166 0.60 29.35 -1.82
N LEU A 167 -0.66 29.75 -1.94
CA LEU A 167 -1.21 30.79 -1.07
C LEU A 167 -1.17 30.30 0.40
N PRO A 168 -0.99 31.18 1.39
CA PRO A 168 -0.95 30.78 2.80
C PRO A 168 -2.16 29.93 3.24
N GLU A 169 -3.34 30.22 2.72
CA GLU A 169 -4.56 29.44 3.01
C GLU A 169 -4.57 28.05 2.35
N GLN A 170 -3.94 27.87 1.18
CA GLN A 170 -3.76 26.56 0.56
C GLN A 170 -2.75 25.72 1.34
N GLN A 171 -1.64 26.34 1.74
CA GLN A 171 -0.63 25.69 2.56
C GLN A 171 -1.21 25.21 3.91
N LYS A 172 -1.99 26.04 4.60
CA LYS A 172 -2.69 25.65 5.83
C LYS A 172 -3.61 24.44 5.62
N LYS A 173 -4.38 24.41 4.53
CA LYS A 173 -5.27 23.29 4.20
C LYS A 173 -4.50 22.00 3.93
N ILE A 174 -3.39 22.08 3.20
CA ILE A 174 -2.52 20.94 2.93
C ILE A 174 -1.93 20.39 4.24
N LEU A 175 -1.38 21.25 5.09
CA LEU A 175 -0.81 20.83 6.38
C LEU A 175 -1.87 20.21 7.30
N TYR A 176 -3.06 20.83 7.37
CA TYR A 176 -4.19 20.28 8.12
C TYR A 176 -4.60 18.89 7.61
N GLN A 177 -4.69 18.70 6.29
CA GLN A 177 -5.03 17.41 5.72
C GLN A 177 -3.96 16.36 6.04
N ILE A 178 -2.67 16.70 5.91
CA ILE A 178 -1.57 15.79 6.29
C ILE A 178 -1.70 15.35 7.75
N GLU A 179 -1.93 16.29 8.67
CA GLU A 179 -2.11 15.99 10.09
C GLU A 179 -3.29 15.02 10.32
N LYS A 180 -4.44 15.28 9.70
CA LYS A 180 -5.63 14.41 9.84
C LYS A 180 -5.44 13.02 9.27
N GLU A 181 -4.74 12.91 8.14
CA GLU A 181 -4.46 11.61 7.52
C GLU A 181 -3.47 10.80 8.38
N MET A 182 -2.44 11.45 8.93
CA MET A 182 -1.50 10.79 9.83
C MET A 182 -2.17 10.36 11.15
N GLU A 183 -3.04 11.19 11.74
CA GLU A 183 -3.87 10.81 12.89
C GLU A 183 -4.77 9.60 12.59
N ALA A 184 -5.23 9.47 11.36
CA ALA A 184 -6.07 8.37 10.90
C ALA A 184 -5.29 7.08 10.55
N GLY A 185 -3.97 7.08 10.74
CA GLY A 185 -3.12 5.89 10.55
C GLY A 185 -2.40 5.84 9.19
N ILE A 186 -2.45 6.90 8.38
CA ILE A 186 -1.62 7.00 7.17
C ILE A 186 -0.15 7.11 7.58
N TRP A 187 0.69 6.27 7.00
CA TRP A 187 2.03 5.96 7.51
C TRP A 187 3.06 7.06 7.24
N GLY A 188 2.80 7.94 6.27
CA GLY A 188 3.68 9.05 5.94
C GLY A 188 3.24 9.81 4.70
N VAL A 189 4.17 10.58 4.12
CA VAL A 189 3.94 11.41 2.94
C VAL A 189 4.97 11.05 1.88
N SER A 190 4.54 10.93 0.61
CA SER A 190 5.41 10.77 -0.54
C SER A 190 5.44 12.05 -1.38
N THR A 191 6.55 12.28 -2.10
CA THR A 191 6.70 13.39 -3.04
C THR A 191 7.29 12.88 -4.36
N ALA A 192 7.08 13.62 -5.44
CA ALA A 192 7.74 13.37 -6.73
C ALA A 192 8.22 14.68 -7.35
N LEU A 193 9.38 15.16 -6.88
CA LEU A 193 9.95 16.45 -7.30
C LEU A 193 10.44 16.45 -8.75
N GLU A 194 10.43 15.32 -9.43
CA GLU A 194 10.78 15.20 -10.85
C GLU A 194 9.62 15.61 -11.78
N TYR A 195 8.36 15.46 -11.35
CA TYR A 195 7.19 15.62 -12.22
C TYR A 195 6.28 16.78 -11.80
N PRO A 196 5.63 17.46 -12.76
CA PRO A 196 4.59 18.42 -12.45
C PRO A 196 3.40 17.76 -11.72
N PRO A 197 2.76 18.45 -10.76
CA PRO A 197 3.03 19.83 -10.36
C PRO A 197 4.18 19.97 -9.35
N CYS A 198 4.67 18.86 -8.81
CA CYS A 198 5.63 18.85 -7.70
C CYS A 198 7.01 19.40 -8.08
N SER A 199 7.44 19.26 -9.33
CA SER A 199 8.69 19.85 -9.85
C SER A 199 8.70 21.39 -9.88
N TYR A 200 7.54 22.03 -9.66
CA TYR A 200 7.37 23.47 -9.65
C TYR A 200 7.02 24.03 -8.27
N CYS A 201 7.27 23.25 -7.21
CA CYS A 201 7.15 23.71 -5.83
C CYS A 201 8.36 24.56 -5.45
N ASP A 202 8.10 25.67 -4.77
CA ASP A 202 9.08 26.55 -4.14
C ASP A 202 9.12 26.37 -2.62
#